data_AF-A0A7K2XGF1-F1
#
_entry.id   AF-A0A7K2XGF1-F1
#
_cell.length_a   1.000
_cell.length_b   1.000
_cell.length_c   1.000
_cell.angle_alpha   90.00
_cell.angle_beta   90.00
_cell.angle_gamma   90.00
#
_symmetry.space_group_name_H-M   'P 1'
#
loop_
_entity.id
_entity.type
_entity.pdbx_description
1 polymer ?
#
loop_
_entity_poly.entity_id
_entity_poly.type
_entity_poly.pdbx_seq_one_letter_code
_entity_poly.pdbx_strand_id
1 'polypeptide(L)'
;MARHQEDHDLLFEGDFGLSALAGRVASSPAPPDEDRVLRLAAEVAGDGEGAAELGLDLARLLESGLPDETLDAVWTAATANDPRPPATGAGTRALLSRLAESYPPPPSERSRARARETELPAVVVAEAVASRPDLGDPATEPESGAGASTTLAEAVTAVARHADAELGLRLLLRVLKTRRVAVAKDQYDRLTAIGARLGWPGPLVHDDLKVRWPPVDPARRDGEGDFGLSALTSWFPWDGSGTTAHDCLRGAAAADDTAQTPGSAAAVLLVDALRLLESPLSDDTIAALWRGATGGGHDIAYLRLGPREWLRTIADACRARLAEAAPDHRHTVPPADTAQRDAVLSEVRDAAALLTGVPDATAALAAVEEVVSRVDPDLGYRLLLRLLGTRRVHLTEERYARHLSLCEHFGYGAEHVSEGIELLRHH
;
A
#
# COMPACT_ATOMS: atom_id res chain seq x y z
N MET A 1 -18.61 20.50 -5.93
CA MET A 1 -18.88 19.08 -6.22
C MET A 1 -17.65 18.29 -5.78
N ALA A 2 -17.55 17.97 -4.49
CA ALA A 2 -16.37 17.33 -3.88
C ALA A 2 -16.78 16.68 -2.54
N ARG A 3 -17.70 15.70 -2.57
CA ARG A 3 -18.21 15.02 -1.37
C ARG A 3 -18.47 13.52 -1.57
N HIS A 4 -17.95 12.90 -2.63
CA HIS A 4 -18.08 11.45 -2.86
C HIS A 4 -16.72 10.74 -2.87
N GLN A 5 -15.62 11.50 -2.80
CA GLN A 5 -14.26 10.98 -2.88
C GLN A 5 -13.72 10.53 -1.50
N GLU A 6 -14.46 10.81 -0.42
CA GLU A 6 -14.05 10.54 0.97
C GLU A 6 -14.80 9.34 1.61
N ASP A 7 -15.80 8.74 0.95
CA ASP A 7 -16.72 7.82 1.64
C ASP A 7 -16.33 6.33 1.59
N HIS A 8 -15.75 5.78 0.52
CA HIS A 8 -15.51 4.32 0.46
C HIS A 8 -14.42 3.86 1.43
N ASP A 9 -13.32 4.60 1.60
CA ASP A 9 -12.27 4.31 2.59
C ASP A 9 -12.81 4.30 4.03
N LEU A 10 -13.85 5.08 4.31
CA LEU A 10 -14.49 5.18 5.62
C LEU A 10 -15.57 4.11 5.84
N LEU A 11 -16.14 3.57 4.77
CA LEU A 11 -17.27 2.64 4.80
C LEU A 11 -16.86 1.18 4.60
N PHE A 12 -15.75 0.92 3.93
CA PHE A 12 -15.31 -0.42 3.57
C PHE A 12 -13.83 -0.65 3.89
N GLU A 13 -13.52 -1.74 4.59
CA GLU A 13 -12.14 -2.18 4.82
C GLU A 13 -11.56 -3.00 3.65
N GLY A 14 -12.37 -3.32 2.62
CA GLY A 14 -11.98 -4.19 1.51
C GLY A 14 -12.94 -4.15 0.31
N ASP A 15 -13.12 -5.28 -0.36
CA ASP A 15 -13.99 -5.38 -1.53
C ASP A 15 -15.49 -5.25 -1.16
N PHE A 16 -16.32 -4.74 -2.08
CA PHE A 16 -17.76 -4.52 -1.87
C PHE A 16 -18.59 -4.82 -3.14
N GLY A 17 -19.92 -4.81 -2.97
CA GLY A 17 -20.88 -5.02 -4.04
C GLY A 17 -20.71 -6.37 -4.76
N LEU A 18 -20.84 -6.36 -6.09
CA LEU A 18 -20.80 -7.59 -6.88
C LEU A 18 -19.40 -8.25 -6.91
N SER A 19 -18.34 -7.44 -6.83
CA SER A 19 -16.96 -7.95 -6.78
C SER A 19 -16.68 -8.70 -5.48
N ALA A 20 -17.17 -8.21 -4.33
CA ALA A 20 -17.09 -8.92 -3.06
C ALA A 20 -17.81 -10.26 -3.10
N LEU A 21 -19.04 -10.28 -3.66
CA LEU A 21 -19.79 -11.52 -3.83
C LEU A 21 -19.01 -12.52 -4.70
N ALA A 22 -18.47 -12.08 -5.83
CA ALA A 22 -17.66 -12.94 -6.69
C ALA A 22 -16.43 -13.49 -5.95
N GLY A 23 -15.78 -12.69 -5.11
CA GLY A 23 -14.68 -13.11 -4.26
C GLY A 23 -15.07 -14.19 -3.24
N ARG A 24 -16.20 -14.00 -2.55
CA ARG A 24 -16.74 -14.99 -1.59
C ARG A 24 -17.09 -16.31 -2.26
N VAL A 25 -17.64 -16.24 -3.47
CA VAL A 25 -17.92 -17.42 -4.29
C VAL A 25 -16.63 -18.12 -4.71
N ALA A 26 -15.60 -17.37 -5.14
CA ALA A 26 -14.30 -17.93 -5.52
C ALA A 26 -13.56 -18.61 -4.36
N SER A 27 -13.63 -18.05 -3.16
CA SER A 27 -13.01 -18.60 -1.95
C SER A 27 -13.81 -19.75 -1.30
N SER A 28 -14.97 -20.09 -1.87
CA SER A 28 -15.81 -21.17 -1.36
C SER A 28 -15.17 -22.55 -1.59
N PRO A 29 -15.05 -23.41 -0.55
CA PRO A 29 -14.43 -24.72 -0.68
C PRO A 29 -15.25 -25.76 -1.44
N ALA A 30 -16.52 -25.48 -1.77
CA ALA A 30 -17.34 -26.38 -2.58
C ALA A 30 -17.96 -25.62 -3.76
N PRO A 31 -18.28 -26.32 -4.87
CA PRO A 31 -18.93 -25.71 -6.03
C PRO A 31 -20.18 -24.95 -5.58
N PRO A 32 -20.31 -23.66 -5.94
CA PRO A 32 -21.45 -22.87 -5.56
C PRO A 32 -22.70 -23.36 -6.30
N ASP A 33 -23.70 -23.83 -5.57
CA ASP A 33 -25.06 -23.88 -6.08
C ASP A 33 -25.73 -22.51 -5.92
N GLU A 34 -26.89 -22.35 -6.54
CA GLU A 34 -27.64 -21.10 -6.52
C GLU A 34 -27.96 -20.64 -5.07
N ASP A 35 -28.44 -21.56 -4.23
CA ASP A 35 -28.78 -21.28 -2.83
C ASP A 35 -27.57 -20.78 -2.05
N ARG A 36 -26.38 -21.30 -2.36
CA ARG A 36 -25.14 -20.82 -1.75
C ARG A 36 -24.76 -19.43 -2.22
N VAL A 37 -24.90 -19.12 -3.52
CA VAL A 37 -24.64 -17.75 -4.00
C VAL A 37 -25.59 -16.76 -3.33
N LEU A 38 -26.87 -17.11 -3.17
CA LEU A 38 -27.85 -16.27 -2.46
C LEU A 38 -27.48 -16.08 -0.98
N ARG A 39 -27.00 -17.11 -0.29
CA ARG A 39 -26.50 -16.97 1.10
C ARG A 39 -25.27 -16.07 1.19
N LEU A 40 -24.30 -16.25 0.30
CA LEU A 40 -23.10 -15.39 0.26
C LEU A 40 -23.46 -13.94 -0.10
N ALA A 41 -24.48 -13.73 -0.94
CA ALA A 41 -24.99 -12.39 -1.23
C ALA A 41 -25.60 -11.74 0.01
N ALA A 42 -26.30 -12.49 0.86
CA ALA A 42 -26.80 -11.98 2.14
C ALA A 42 -25.68 -11.59 3.11
N GLU A 43 -24.59 -12.37 3.14
CA GLU A 43 -23.40 -12.02 3.93
C GLU A 43 -22.72 -10.75 3.43
N VAL A 44 -22.59 -10.57 2.10
CA VAL A 44 -22.01 -9.36 1.50
C VAL A 44 -22.92 -8.14 1.68
N ALA A 45 -24.23 -8.33 1.58
CA ALA A 45 -25.21 -7.26 1.72
C ALA A 45 -25.16 -6.61 3.13
N GLY A 46 -24.95 -7.43 4.17
CA GLY A 46 -24.84 -6.96 5.55
C GLY A 46 -26.00 -6.05 5.98
N ASP A 47 -25.70 -5.08 6.84
CA ASP A 47 -26.70 -4.19 7.47
C ASP A 47 -26.96 -2.88 6.71
N GLY A 48 -26.91 -2.89 5.37
CA GLY A 48 -27.48 -1.81 4.54
C GLY A 48 -26.59 -1.36 3.37
N GLU A 49 -25.39 -0.88 3.65
CA GLU A 49 -24.52 -0.27 2.61
C GLU A 49 -24.07 -1.32 1.57
N GLY A 50 -23.70 -2.52 2.03
CA GLY A 50 -23.36 -3.64 1.13
C GLY A 50 -24.53 -4.04 0.24
N ALA A 51 -25.77 -3.95 0.74
CA ALA A 51 -26.98 -4.25 -0.03
C ALA A 51 -27.23 -3.19 -1.12
N ALA A 52 -26.98 -1.91 -0.80
CA ALA A 52 -27.10 -0.80 -1.74
C ALA A 52 -26.09 -0.94 -2.90
N GLU A 53 -24.81 -1.17 -2.58
CA GLU A 53 -23.74 -1.36 -3.57
C GLU A 53 -23.97 -2.59 -4.44
N LEU A 54 -24.36 -3.72 -3.83
CA LEU A 54 -24.72 -4.92 -4.58
C LEU A 54 -25.89 -4.66 -5.53
N GLY A 55 -26.94 -3.98 -5.06
CA GLY A 55 -28.10 -3.63 -5.87
C GLY A 55 -27.78 -2.67 -7.02
N LEU A 56 -26.90 -1.69 -6.80
CA LEU A 56 -26.41 -0.77 -7.83
C LEU A 56 -25.63 -1.50 -8.91
N ASP A 57 -24.69 -2.37 -8.53
CA ASP A 57 -23.88 -3.15 -9.47
C ASP A 57 -24.76 -4.06 -10.34
N LEU A 58 -25.71 -4.75 -9.71
CA LEU A 58 -26.65 -5.63 -10.41
C LEU A 58 -27.52 -4.84 -11.41
N ALA A 59 -28.07 -3.69 -10.98
CA ALA A 59 -28.85 -2.83 -11.87
C ALA A 59 -28.01 -2.31 -13.04
N ARG A 60 -26.77 -1.85 -12.79
CA ARG A 60 -25.84 -1.39 -13.83
C ARG A 60 -25.58 -2.46 -14.88
N LEU A 61 -25.31 -3.70 -14.48
CA LEU A 61 -25.10 -4.79 -15.44
C LEU A 61 -26.37 -5.17 -16.19
N LEU A 62 -27.50 -5.33 -15.51
CA LEU A 62 -28.74 -5.80 -16.14
C LEU A 62 -29.37 -4.76 -17.08
N GLU A 63 -29.24 -3.47 -16.77
CA GLU A 63 -29.77 -2.36 -17.58
C GLU A 63 -28.85 -1.96 -18.74
N SER A 64 -27.59 -2.41 -18.75
CA SER A 64 -26.57 -2.04 -19.76
C SER A 64 -26.83 -2.58 -21.17
N GLY A 65 -27.69 -3.58 -21.31
CA GLY A 65 -27.92 -4.28 -22.59
C GLY A 65 -26.75 -5.16 -23.05
N LEU A 66 -25.79 -5.46 -22.17
CA LEU A 66 -24.70 -6.41 -22.47
C LEU A 66 -25.26 -7.79 -22.83
N PRO A 67 -24.63 -8.54 -23.74
CA PRO A 67 -25.10 -9.86 -24.14
C PRO A 67 -24.78 -10.93 -23.07
N ASP A 68 -25.51 -12.03 -23.08
CA ASP A 68 -25.37 -13.10 -22.07
C ASP A 68 -23.98 -13.72 -22.07
N GLU A 69 -23.34 -13.84 -23.23
CA GLU A 69 -21.98 -14.36 -23.32
C GLU A 69 -20.97 -13.46 -22.59
N THR A 70 -21.20 -12.15 -22.55
CA THR A 70 -20.35 -11.21 -21.80
C THR A 70 -20.56 -11.35 -20.28
N LEU A 71 -21.81 -11.46 -19.84
CA LEU A 71 -22.12 -11.64 -18.43
C LEU A 71 -21.59 -12.98 -17.91
N ASP A 72 -21.79 -14.07 -18.67
CA ASP A 72 -21.25 -15.40 -18.38
C ASP A 72 -19.71 -15.35 -18.29
N ALA A 73 -19.04 -14.78 -19.30
CA ALA A 73 -17.58 -14.74 -19.33
C ALA A 73 -16.96 -14.02 -18.12
N VAL A 74 -17.49 -12.85 -17.76
CA VAL A 74 -16.97 -12.08 -16.62
C VAL A 74 -17.28 -12.75 -15.29
N TRP A 75 -18.51 -13.24 -15.10
CA TRP A 75 -18.91 -13.88 -13.85
C TRP A 75 -18.14 -15.18 -13.60
N THR A 76 -18.03 -16.05 -14.61
CA THR A 76 -17.25 -17.29 -14.51
C THR A 76 -15.78 -17.01 -14.21
N ALA A 77 -15.20 -16.00 -14.85
CA ALA A 77 -13.81 -15.64 -14.60
C ALA A 77 -13.59 -15.04 -13.20
N ALA A 78 -14.51 -14.18 -12.74
CA ALA A 78 -14.43 -13.54 -11.43
C ALA A 78 -14.62 -14.52 -10.27
N THR A 79 -15.41 -15.59 -10.49
CA THR A 79 -15.74 -16.60 -9.47
C THR A 79 -14.91 -17.87 -9.55
N ALA A 80 -14.11 -18.07 -10.61
CA ALA A 80 -13.46 -19.34 -10.97
C ALA A 80 -14.42 -20.54 -11.01
N ASN A 81 -15.72 -20.29 -11.23
CA ASN A 81 -16.75 -21.31 -11.23
C ASN A 81 -17.65 -21.13 -12.44
N ASP A 82 -18.04 -22.23 -13.08
CA ASP A 82 -19.12 -22.19 -14.05
C ASP A 82 -20.44 -22.02 -13.28
N PRO A 83 -21.20 -20.93 -13.47
CA PRO A 83 -22.49 -20.73 -12.82
C PRO A 83 -23.55 -21.73 -13.28
N ARG A 84 -23.29 -22.60 -14.26
CA ARG A 84 -24.25 -23.60 -14.73
C ARG A 84 -24.28 -24.83 -13.81
N PRO A 85 -25.30 -24.96 -12.92
CA PRO A 85 -25.61 -26.25 -12.35
C PRO A 85 -26.04 -27.22 -13.48
N PRO A 86 -25.68 -28.51 -13.44
CA PRO A 86 -26.03 -29.47 -14.47
C PRO A 86 -27.55 -29.78 -14.58
N ALA A 87 -28.41 -29.15 -13.76
CA ALA A 87 -29.82 -29.54 -13.63
C ALA A 87 -30.86 -28.42 -13.89
N THR A 88 -30.53 -27.13 -13.86
CA THR A 88 -31.55 -26.05 -13.92
C THR A 88 -31.45 -25.09 -15.11
N GLY A 89 -30.39 -25.12 -15.93
CA GLY A 89 -30.32 -24.39 -17.21
C GLY A 89 -30.47 -22.86 -17.13
N ALA A 90 -30.47 -22.26 -15.94
CA ALA A 90 -30.54 -20.81 -15.75
C ALA A 90 -29.14 -20.21 -15.94
N GLY A 91 -28.99 -19.34 -16.94
CA GLY A 91 -27.72 -18.63 -17.22
C GLY A 91 -27.42 -17.52 -16.21
N THR A 92 -26.23 -16.91 -16.30
CA THR A 92 -25.77 -15.88 -15.35
C THR A 92 -26.76 -14.73 -15.19
N ARG A 93 -27.38 -14.27 -16.29
CA ARG A 93 -28.39 -13.19 -16.22
C ARG A 93 -29.56 -13.55 -15.31
N ALA A 94 -30.05 -14.78 -15.33
CA ALA A 94 -31.18 -15.21 -14.50
C ALA A 94 -30.79 -15.25 -13.01
N LEU A 95 -29.55 -15.65 -12.70
CA LEU A 95 -29.00 -15.54 -11.35
C LEU A 95 -28.90 -14.08 -10.89
N LEU A 96 -28.27 -13.22 -11.69
CA LEU A 96 -28.13 -11.79 -11.37
C LEU A 96 -29.49 -11.09 -11.22
N SER A 97 -30.49 -11.48 -12.03
CA SER A 97 -31.85 -10.92 -11.93
C SER A 97 -32.51 -11.26 -10.59
N ARG A 98 -32.39 -12.51 -10.12
CA ARG A 98 -32.91 -12.93 -8.80
C ARG A 98 -32.21 -12.23 -7.64
N LEU A 99 -30.90 -12.01 -7.77
CA LEU A 99 -30.16 -11.18 -6.82
C LEU A 99 -30.70 -9.74 -6.82
N ALA A 100 -30.95 -9.14 -8.00
CA ALA A 100 -31.46 -7.78 -8.12
C ALA A 100 -32.88 -7.61 -7.55
N GLU A 101 -33.71 -8.66 -7.62
CA GLU A 101 -35.01 -8.69 -6.96
C GLU A 101 -34.90 -8.66 -5.43
N SER A 102 -33.85 -9.30 -4.89
CA SER A 102 -33.59 -9.37 -3.45
C SER A 102 -32.89 -8.12 -2.92
N TYR A 103 -32.10 -7.45 -3.76
CA TYR A 103 -31.29 -6.27 -3.42
C TYR A 103 -31.57 -5.14 -4.43
N PRO A 104 -32.73 -4.45 -4.34
CA PRO A 104 -33.04 -3.35 -5.24
C PRO A 104 -32.13 -2.14 -4.99
N PRO A 105 -31.67 -1.41 -6.03
CA PRO A 105 -30.83 -0.23 -5.84
C PRO A 105 -31.61 0.92 -5.17
N PRO A 106 -30.96 1.75 -4.35
CA PRO A 106 -31.62 2.86 -3.66
C PRO A 106 -32.15 3.94 -4.64
N PRO A 107 -33.28 4.61 -4.32
CA PRO A 107 -33.96 5.53 -5.24
C PRO A 107 -33.16 6.80 -5.59
N SER A 108 -32.34 7.30 -4.66
CA SER A 108 -31.63 8.59 -4.78
C SER A 108 -30.35 8.54 -5.61
N GLU A 109 -29.78 7.36 -5.82
CA GLU A 109 -28.45 7.22 -6.43
C GLU A 109 -28.48 6.88 -7.92
N ARG A 110 -29.61 6.36 -8.41
CA ARG A 110 -29.90 6.24 -9.86
C ARG A 110 -29.70 7.56 -10.62
N SER A 111 -29.88 8.70 -9.94
CA SER A 111 -29.74 10.05 -10.53
C SER A 111 -28.38 10.71 -10.29
N ARG A 112 -27.61 10.31 -9.25
CA ARG A 112 -26.30 10.89 -8.90
C ARG A 112 -25.12 10.21 -9.59
N ALA A 113 -25.25 8.93 -9.94
CA ALA A 113 -24.21 8.09 -10.56
C ALA A 113 -23.74 8.54 -11.98
N ARG A 114 -24.29 9.63 -12.52
CA ARG A 114 -24.04 10.08 -13.89
C ARG A 114 -23.07 11.27 -14.01
N ALA A 115 -22.61 11.83 -12.88
CA ALA A 115 -21.48 12.76 -12.87
C ALA A 115 -20.16 11.98 -13.03
N ARG A 116 -20.04 11.23 -14.14
CA ARG A 116 -18.89 10.38 -14.42
C ARG A 116 -17.70 11.24 -14.81
N GLU A 117 -16.56 10.96 -14.21
CA GLU A 117 -15.27 11.35 -14.75
C GLU A 117 -15.17 10.80 -16.18
N THR A 118 -15.12 11.69 -17.17
CA THR A 118 -15.36 11.33 -18.58
C THR A 118 -14.24 10.45 -19.16
N GLU A 119 -13.09 10.42 -18.48
CA GLU A 119 -11.89 9.71 -18.89
C GLU A 119 -11.77 8.29 -18.29
N LEU A 120 -12.45 8.01 -17.17
CA LEU A 120 -12.33 6.75 -16.44
C LEU A 120 -12.59 5.51 -17.32
N PRO A 121 -13.64 5.45 -18.18
CA PRO A 121 -13.85 4.30 -19.05
C PRO A 121 -12.66 4.03 -19.99
N ALA A 122 -12.00 5.07 -20.50
CA ALA A 122 -10.86 4.89 -21.41
C ALA A 122 -9.66 4.28 -20.67
N VAL A 123 -9.40 4.73 -19.44
CA VAL A 123 -8.31 4.22 -18.60
C VAL A 123 -8.54 2.76 -18.21
N VAL A 124 -9.75 2.41 -17.75
CA VAL A 124 -10.10 1.02 -17.38
C VAL A 124 -10.02 0.08 -18.59
N VAL A 125 -10.48 0.53 -19.76
CA VAL A 125 -10.37 -0.25 -21.00
C VAL A 125 -8.92 -0.46 -21.39
N ALA A 126 -8.05 0.55 -21.24
CA ALA A 126 -6.62 0.38 -21.51
C ALA A 126 -6.00 -0.72 -20.63
N GLU A 127 -6.35 -0.77 -19.33
CA GLU A 127 -5.86 -1.82 -18.42
C GLU A 127 -6.42 -3.21 -18.74
N ALA A 128 -7.71 -3.31 -19.11
CA ALA A 128 -8.29 -4.57 -19.54
C ALA A 128 -7.61 -5.11 -20.82
N VAL A 129 -7.33 -4.23 -21.78
CA VAL A 129 -6.61 -4.57 -23.02
C VAL A 129 -5.15 -4.93 -22.73
N ALA A 130 -4.48 -4.21 -21.85
CA ALA A 130 -3.10 -4.50 -21.43
C ALA A 130 -3.00 -5.86 -20.73
N SER A 131 -4.04 -6.28 -20.02
CA SER A 131 -4.12 -7.58 -19.33
C SER A 131 -4.47 -8.76 -20.25
N ARG A 132 -4.92 -8.50 -21.47
CA ARG A 132 -5.36 -9.53 -22.44
C ARG A 132 -4.39 -10.72 -22.62
N PRO A 133 -3.07 -10.54 -22.80
CA PRO A 133 -2.16 -11.68 -22.99
C PRO A 133 -2.11 -12.62 -21.77
N ASP A 134 -2.27 -12.07 -20.56
CA ASP A 134 -2.16 -12.84 -19.32
C ASP A 134 -3.51 -13.41 -18.84
N LEU A 135 -4.64 -12.83 -19.28
CA LEU A 135 -5.98 -13.32 -18.96
C LEU A 135 -6.36 -14.60 -19.70
N GLY A 136 -5.61 -14.95 -20.75
CA GLY A 136 -5.83 -16.13 -21.60
C GLY A 136 -7.03 -15.97 -22.54
N ASP A 137 -6.85 -16.38 -23.79
CA ASP A 137 -7.97 -16.65 -24.70
C ASP A 137 -8.58 -18.02 -24.35
N PRO A 138 -9.90 -18.23 -24.52
CA PRO A 138 -10.52 -19.56 -24.40
C PRO A 138 -10.04 -20.58 -25.46
N ALA A 139 -9.04 -20.25 -26.29
CA ALA A 139 -8.50 -21.10 -27.34
C ALA A 139 -7.41 -22.07 -26.83
N THR A 140 -7.78 -22.96 -25.90
CA THR A 140 -7.05 -24.24 -25.72
C THR A 140 -8.00 -25.40 -25.44
N GLU A 141 -9.16 -25.45 -26.09
CA GLU A 141 -9.83 -26.72 -26.39
C GLU A 141 -10.33 -26.72 -27.85
N PRO A 142 -10.02 -27.74 -28.65
CA PRO A 142 -10.54 -27.84 -30.00
C PRO A 142 -11.99 -28.37 -30.00
N GLU A 143 -12.80 -27.75 -30.85
CA GLU A 143 -14.04 -28.28 -31.45
C GLU A 143 -15.28 -28.42 -30.56
N SER A 144 -16.18 -27.42 -30.63
CA SER A 144 -17.50 -27.59 -31.29
C SER A 144 -18.35 -26.31 -31.22
N GLY A 145 -18.74 -25.79 -32.40
CA GLY A 145 -19.88 -24.89 -32.54
C GLY A 145 -19.52 -23.41 -32.71
N ALA A 146 -19.88 -22.85 -33.87
CA ALA A 146 -19.63 -21.47 -34.27
C ALA A 146 -20.39 -20.45 -33.40
N GLY A 147 -19.65 -19.69 -32.63
CA GLY A 147 -20.01 -18.41 -32.01
C GLY A 147 -18.70 -17.75 -31.60
N ALA A 148 -18.51 -16.47 -31.94
CA ALA A 148 -17.31 -15.75 -31.50
C ALA A 148 -17.29 -15.73 -29.97
N SER A 149 -16.41 -16.50 -29.34
CA SER A 149 -16.25 -16.48 -27.90
C SER A 149 -15.67 -15.11 -27.52
N THR A 150 -16.47 -14.29 -26.85
CA THR A 150 -16.03 -12.98 -26.34
C THR A 150 -14.84 -13.20 -25.42
N THR A 151 -13.70 -12.57 -25.72
CA THR A 151 -12.53 -12.69 -24.86
C THR A 151 -12.82 -12.01 -23.51
N LEU A 152 -12.17 -12.45 -22.44
CA LEU A 152 -12.43 -11.86 -21.12
C LEU A 152 -12.07 -10.37 -21.06
N ALA A 153 -11.02 -9.95 -21.77
CA ALA A 153 -10.65 -8.55 -21.89
C ALA A 153 -11.72 -7.72 -22.63
N GLU A 154 -12.35 -8.27 -23.67
CA GLU A 154 -13.47 -7.65 -24.37
C GLU A 154 -14.72 -7.58 -23.48
N ALA A 155 -15.00 -8.64 -22.73
CA ALA A 155 -16.14 -8.71 -21.82
C ALA A 155 -16.04 -7.65 -20.71
N VAL A 156 -14.87 -7.51 -20.06
CA VAL A 156 -14.58 -6.46 -19.07
C VAL A 156 -14.61 -5.06 -19.72
N THR A 157 -14.05 -4.91 -20.92
CA THR A 157 -14.12 -3.66 -21.70
C THR A 157 -15.55 -3.23 -21.98
N ALA A 158 -16.41 -4.19 -22.32
CA ALA A 158 -17.82 -3.94 -22.59
C ALA A 158 -18.56 -3.52 -21.31
N VAL A 159 -18.28 -4.16 -20.16
CA VAL A 159 -18.79 -3.71 -18.85
C VAL A 159 -18.37 -2.27 -18.57
N ALA A 160 -17.08 -1.95 -18.71
CA ALA A 160 -16.56 -0.62 -18.41
C ALA A 160 -17.18 0.48 -19.29
N ARG A 161 -17.49 0.16 -20.56
CA ARG A 161 -18.07 1.12 -21.51
C ARG A 161 -19.58 1.27 -21.41
N HIS A 162 -20.29 0.16 -21.21
CA HIS A 162 -21.75 0.10 -21.39
C HIS A 162 -22.52 0.01 -20.08
N ALA A 163 -21.94 -0.61 -19.04
CA ALA A 163 -22.54 -0.65 -17.72
C ALA A 163 -21.95 0.48 -16.86
N ASP A 164 -20.72 0.30 -16.40
CA ASP A 164 -20.03 1.22 -15.51
C ASP A 164 -18.53 0.94 -15.45
N ALA A 165 -17.71 1.99 -15.51
CA ALA A 165 -16.25 1.87 -15.54
C ALA A 165 -15.66 1.43 -14.20
N GLU A 166 -16.22 1.89 -13.09
CA GLU A 166 -15.78 1.51 -11.75
C GLU A 166 -16.06 0.02 -11.50
N LEU A 167 -17.27 -0.43 -11.83
CA LEU A 167 -17.62 -1.85 -11.78
C LEU A 167 -16.74 -2.69 -12.72
N GLY A 168 -16.49 -2.19 -13.93
CA GLY A 168 -15.57 -2.85 -14.87
C GLY A 168 -14.17 -3.04 -14.29
N LEU A 169 -13.64 -2.05 -13.57
CA LEU A 169 -12.34 -2.14 -12.92
C LEU A 169 -12.34 -3.09 -11.72
N ARG A 170 -13.37 -3.06 -10.85
CA ARG A 170 -13.49 -4.02 -9.74
C ARG A 170 -13.56 -5.45 -10.24
N LEU A 171 -14.32 -5.70 -11.31
CA LEU A 171 -14.40 -7.03 -11.93
C LEU A 171 -13.08 -7.44 -12.58
N LEU A 172 -12.34 -6.52 -13.21
CA LEU A 172 -10.98 -6.80 -13.69
C LEU A 172 -10.05 -7.23 -12.55
N LEU A 173 -10.00 -6.46 -11.47
CA LEU A 173 -9.18 -6.78 -10.28
C LEU A 173 -9.56 -8.14 -9.70
N ARG A 174 -10.86 -8.40 -9.55
CA ARG A 174 -11.36 -9.70 -9.05
C ARG A 174 -10.93 -10.85 -9.95
N VAL A 175 -11.05 -10.70 -11.27
CA VAL A 175 -10.57 -11.70 -12.23
C VAL A 175 -9.06 -11.95 -12.06
N LEU A 176 -8.24 -10.89 -11.97
CA LEU A 176 -6.79 -11.01 -11.81
C LEU A 176 -6.43 -11.77 -10.52
N LYS A 177 -7.12 -11.46 -9.41
CA LYS A 177 -6.96 -12.11 -8.10
C LYS A 177 -7.38 -13.58 -8.15
N THR A 178 -8.60 -13.84 -8.63
CA THR A 178 -9.18 -15.18 -8.72
C THR A 178 -8.36 -16.12 -9.61
N ARG A 179 -7.86 -15.62 -10.76
CA ARG A 179 -7.00 -16.39 -11.67
C ARG A 179 -5.52 -16.37 -11.29
N ARG A 180 -5.13 -15.66 -10.22
CA ARG A 180 -3.75 -15.45 -9.78
C ARG A 180 -2.82 -14.99 -10.92
N VAL A 181 -3.33 -14.10 -11.76
CA VAL A 181 -2.60 -13.52 -12.88
C VAL A 181 -1.48 -12.65 -12.34
N ALA A 182 -0.26 -12.88 -12.84
CA ALA A 182 0.91 -12.16 -12.36
C ALA A 182 0.96 -10.75 -12.97
N VAL A 183 0.73 -9.71 -12.19
CA VAL A 183 0.69 -8.31 -12.63
C VAL A 183 2.08 -7.68 -12.53
N ALA A 184 2.55 -6.98 -13.57
CA ALA A 184 3.82 -6.24 -13.51
C ALA A 184 3.70 -5.01 -12.59
N LYS A 185 4.81 -4.59 -11.96
CA LYS A 185 4.81 -3.44 -11.05
C LYS A 185 4.22 -2.16 -11.67
N ASP A 186 4.60 -1.82 -12.89
CA ASP A 186 4.06 -0.63 -13.57
C ASP A 186 2.54 -0.69 -13.76
N GLN A 187 1.99 -1.90 -13.96
CA GLN A 187 0.55 -2.09 -14.07
C GLN A 187 -0.13 -1.97 -12.71
N TYR A 188 0.47 -2.56 -11.68
CA TYR A 188 0.01 -2.41 -10.30
C TYR A 188 -0.07 -0.91 -9.91
N ASP A 189 0.97 -0.12 -10.22
CA ASP A 189 0.99 1.31 -9.90
C ASP A 189 -0.13 2.08 -10.60
N ARG A 190 -0.40 1.77 -11.86
CA ARG A 190 -1.52 2.38 -12.58
C ARG A 190 -2.87 1.97 -11.97
N LEU A 191 -3.04 0.70 -11.59
CA LEU A 191 -4.26 0.23 -10.93
C LEU A 191 -4.48 0.92 -9.57
N THR A 192 -3.43 1.06 -8.76
CA THR A 192 -3.48 1.76 -7.47
C THR A 192 -3.79 3.24 -7.67
N ALA A 193 -3.18 3.91 -8.65
CA ALA A 193 -3.47 5.30 -8.97
C ALA A 193 -4.92 5.51 -9.42
N ILE A 194 -5.51 4.57 -10.17
CA ILE A 194 -6.93 4.64 -10.52
C ILE A 194 -7.81 4.43 -9.27
N GLY A 195 -7.48 3.45 -8.42
CA GLY A 195 -8.21 3.21 -7.16
C GLY A 195 -8.21 4.42 -6.23
N ALA A 196 -7.05 5.05 -6.03
CA ALA A 196 -6.92 6.27 -5.23
C ALA A 196 -7.76 7.43 -5.79
N ARG A 197 -7.82 7.60 -7.12
CA ARG A 197 -8.71 8.60 -7.76
C ARG A 197 -10.19 8.34 -7.48
N LEU A 198 -10.57 7.08 -7.33
CA LEU A 198 -11.93 6.64 -7.02
C LEU A 198 -12.22 6.69 -5.50
N GLY A 199 -11.22 6.99 -4.67
CA GLY A 199 -11.34 6.97 -3.22
C GLY A 199 -11.59 5.56 -2.68
N TRP A 200 -11.05 4.53 -3.34
CA TRP A 200 -11.16 3.14 -2.90
C TRP A 200 -10.17 2.82 -1.79
N PRO A 201 -10.58 1.96 -0.83
CA PRO A 201 -9.68 1.54 0.22
C PRO A 201 -8.51 0.80 -0.42
N GLY A 202 -7.29 1.15 -0.02
CA GLY A 202 -6.06 0.52 -0.51
C GLY A 202 -6.17 -1.00 -0.68
N PRO A 203 -6.68 -1.76 0.33
CA PRO A 203 -6.89 -3.21 0.28
C PRO A 203 -7.65 -3.72 -0.95
N LEU A 204 -8.59 -2.94 -1.48
CA LEU A 204 -9.36 -3.34 -2.66
C LEU A 204 -8.47 -3.62 -3.86
N VAL A 205 -7.38 -2.85 -4.04
CA VAL A 205 -6.44 -3.06 -5.15
C VAL A 205 -5.39 -4.11 -4.78
N HIS A 206 -4.73 -3.98 -3.63
CA HIS A 206 -3.53 -4.75 -3.33
C HIS A 206 -3.78 -6.17 -2.80
N ASP A 207 -4.83 -6.40 -2.00
CA ASP A 207 -5.01 -7.69 -1.34
C ASP A 207 -5.18 -8.82 -2.35
N ASP A 208 -4.48 -9.93 -2.13
CA ASP A 208 -4.46 -11.13 -2.97
C ASP A 208 -4.01 -10.92 -4.43
N LEU A 209 -3.57 -9.71 -4.81
CA LEU A 209 -3.09 -9.45 -6.15
C LEU A 209 -1.65 -9.99 -6.28
N LYS A 210 -1.44 -10.89 -7.26
CA LYS A 210 -0.12 -11.46 -7.51
C LYS A 210 0.74 -10.50 -8.30
N VAL A 211 1.49 -9.65 -7.61
CA VAL A 211 2.40 -8.69 -8.25
C VAL A 211 3.80 -9.29 -8.46
N ARG A 212 4.37 -9.07 -9.65
CA ARG A 212 5.78 -9.33 -9.97
C ARG A 212 6.60 -8.15 -9.47
N TRP A 213 6.95 -8.20 -8.19
CA TRP A 213 7.76 -7.16 -7.58
C TRP A 213 9.18 -7.16 -8.14
N PRO A 214 9.79 -5.97 -8.33
CA PRO A 214 11.23 -5.90 -8.57
C PRO A 214 12.01 -6.42 -7.35
N PRO A 215 13.31 -6.70 -7.48
CA PRO A 215 14.13 -7.04 -6.33
C PRO A 215 14.12 -5.94 -5.26
N VAL A 216 14.13 -6.33 -3.98
CA VAL A 216 14.27 -5.39 -2.87
C VAL A 216 15.59 -4.62 -3.02
N ASP A 217 15.49 -3.29 -3.11
CA ASP A 217 16.63 -2.38 -3.19
C ASP A 217 16.70 -1.50 -1.92
N PRO A 218 17.62 -1.79 -0.98
CA PRO A 218 17.77 -1.00 0.24
C PRO A 218 18.43 0.37 0.01
N ALA A 219 18.86 0.71 -1.21
CA ALA A 219 19.34 2.05 -1.56
C ALA A 219 18.22 2.98 -2.03
N ARG A 220 17.02 2.45 -2.28
CA ARG A 220 15.84 3.23 -2.67
C ARG A 220 15.38 4.14 -1.52
N ARG A 221 15.00 5.39 -1.84
CA ARG A 221 14.67 6.46 -0.87
C ARG A 221 13.44 7.30 -1.25
N ASP A 222 12.86 7.05 -2.40
CA ASP A 222 11.71 7.74 -3.00
C ASP A 222 10.34 7.22 -2.49
N GLY A 223 10.33 6.47 -1.38
CA GLY A 223 9.10 5.98 -0.76
C GLY A 223 8.28 7.08 -0.08
N GLU A 224 7.01 6.77 0.20
CA GLU A 224 6.16 7.59 1.06
C GLU A 224 6.65 7.54 2.52
N GLY A 225 6.71 8.71 3.17
CA GLY A 225 7.05 8.87 4.59
C GLY A 225 8.52 8.66 5.03
N ASP A 226 8.72 8.66 6.35
CA ASP A 226 10.00 8.30 6.99
C ASP A 226 10.34 6.81 6.80
N PHE A 227 11.63 6.46 6.82
CA PHE A 227 12.09 5.07 6.67
C PHE A 227 13.35 4.75 7.50
N GLY A 228 13.62 3.45 7.62
CA GLY A 228 14.79 2.93 8.31
C GLY A 228 14.77 3.24 9.81
N LEU A 229 15.96 3.52 10.38
CA LEU A 229 16.09 3.75 11.81
C LEU A 229 15.38 5.04 12.28
N SER A 230 15.34 6.07 11.44
CA SER A 230 14.61 7.30 11.72
C SER A 230 13.12 7.01 11.92
N ALA A 231 12.49 6.33 10.96
CA ALA A 231 11.09 5.90 11.09
C ALA A 231 10.87 5.03 12.31
N LEU A 232 11.71 4.02 12.56
CA LEU A 232 11.55 3.17 13.74
C LEU A 232 11.46 4.02 15.03
N THR A 233 12.28 5.07 15.16
CA THR A 233 12.26 5.93 16.35
C THR A 233 11.00 6.82 16.47
N SER A 234 10.23 7.00 15.39
CA SER A 234 8.94 7.70 15.43
C SER A 234 7.79 6.84 15.96
N TRP A 235 7.93 5.52 15.89
CA TRP A 235 6.92 4.55 16.34
C TRP A 235 6.94 4.30 17.84
N PHE A 236 7.85 4.91 18.59
CA PHE A 236 7.89 4.82 20.05
C PHE A 236 7.08 5.98 20.63
N PRO A 237 5.79 5.76 20.98
CA PRO A 237 4.95 6.82 21.53
C PRO A 237 5.49 7.32 22.86
N TRP A 238 5.16 8.57 23.19
CA TRP A 238 5.41 9.13 24.52
C TRP A 238 4.36 8.67 25.55
N ASP A 239 3.25 8.08 25.09
CA ASP A 239 2.05 7.82 25.88
C ASP A 239 1.59 6.35 25.86
N GLY A 240 2.14 5.53 26.78
CA GLY A 240 1.42 4.50 27.55
C GLY A 240 0.44 3.51 26.88
N SER A 241 0.40 3.38 25.55
CA SER A 241 -0.65 2.69 24.77
C SER A 241 -0.65 1.16 24.89
N GLY A 242 0.17 0.59 25.77
CA GLY A 242 0.35 -0.86 25.91
C GLY A 242 1.12 -1.51 24.77
N THR A 243 1.51 -0.76 23.74
CA THR A 243 2.36 -1.23 22.62
C THR A 243 3.78 -1.49 23.13
N THR A 244 4.30 -2.70 22.92
CA THR A 244 5.67 -3.03 23.35
C THR A 244 6.70 -2.58 22.30
N ALA A 245 7.97 -2.42 22.71
CA ALA A 245 9.05 -2.12 21.77
C ALA A 245 9.19 -3.15 20.64
N HIS A 246 8.85 -4.42 20.91
CA HIS A 246 8.83 -5.47 19.90
C HIS A 246 7.66 -5.30 18.93
N ASP A 247 6.52 -4.77 19.37
CA ASP A 247 5.38 -4.48 18.47
C ASP A 247 5.70 -3.28 17.58
N CYS A 248 6.31 -2.22 18.13
CA CYS A 248 6.82 -1.08 17.33
C CYS A 248 7.83 -1.55 16.28
N LEU A 249 8.79 -2.40 16.67
CA LEU A 249 9.78 -2.97 15.75
C LEU A 249 9.13 -3.84 14.66
N ARG A 250 8.17 -4.70 15.03
CA ARG A 250 7.46 -5.53 14.07
C ARG A 250 6.66 -4.68 13.08
N GLY A 251 5.99 -3.65 13.56
CA GLY A 251 5.26 -2.68 12.75
C GLY A 251 6.19 -1.95 11.78
N ALA A 252 7.27 -1.35 12.27
CA ALA A 252 8.24 -0.63 11.44
C ALA A 252 8.91 -1.54 10.38
N ALA A 253 9.24 -2.79 10.72
CA ALA A 253 9.82 -3.73 9.75
C ALA A 253 8.80 -4.18 8.68
N ALA A 254 7.50 -4.07 8.95
CA ALA A 254 6.42 -4.42 8.03
C ALA A 254 5.76 -3.18 7.38
N ALA A 255 6.29 -1.99 7.62
CA ALA A 255 5.75 -0.72 7.12
C ALA A 255 6.15 -0.44 5.66
N ASP A 256 6.15 -1.47 4.82
CA ASP A 256 6.30 -1.29 3.38
C ASP A 256 5.11 -0.45 2.88
N ASP A 257 5.37 0.65 2.17
CA ASP A 257 4.33 1.37 1.45
C ASP A 257 3.71 0.45 0.37
N THR A 258 2.42 0.64 0.09
CA THR A 258 1.67 -0.02 -0.99
C THR A 258 2.42 -0.06 -2.32
N ALA A 259 3.22 0.95 -2.67
CA ALA A 259 4.02 1.00 -3.90
C ALA A 259 5.42 0.38 -3.78
N GLN A 260 5.79 -0.14 -2.62
CA GLN A 260 7.11 -0.73 -2.37
C GLN A 260 7.11 -2.25 -2.53
N THR A 261 8.29 -2.79 -2.85
CA THR A 261 8.47 -4.24 -2.84
C THR A 261 8.36 -4.75 -1.40
N PRO A 262 7.59 -5.81 -1.13
CA PRO A 262 7.51 -6.39 0.21
C PRO A 262 8.90 -6.68 0.80
N GLY A 263 9.15 -6.19 2.02
CA GLY A 263 10.43 -6.26 2.71
C GLY A 263 11.36 -5.07 2.50
N SER A 264 10.98 -4.05 1.73
CA SER A 264 11.77 -2.83 1.54
C SER A 264 12.05 -2.11 2.87
N ALA A 265 11.05 -1.92 3.71
CA ALA A 265 11.18 -1.28 5.02
C ALA A 265 12.17 -2.05 5.92
N ALA A 266 12.02 -3.37 6.00
CA ALA A 266 12.94 -4.24 6.73
C ALA A 266 14.38 -4.20 6.17
N ALA A 267 14.56 -4.13 4.85
CA ALA A 267 15.88 -4.08 4.23
C ALA A 267 16.62 -2.77 4.56
N VAL A 268 15.93 -1.62 4.46
CA VAL A 268 16.53 -0.32 4.80
C VAL A 268 16.86 -0.25 6.29
N LEU A 269 15.94 -0.68 7.16
CA LEU A 269 16.18 -0.73 8.60
C LEU A 269 17.32 -1.68 8.98
N LEU A 270 17.45 -2.83 8.30
CA LEU A 270 18.59 -3.74 8.49
C LEU A 270 19.91 -3.08 8.11
N VAL A 271 19.96 -2.35 6.99
CA VAL A 271 21.17 -1.63 6.57
C VAL A 271 21.58 -0.59 7.62
N ASP A 272 20.64 0.22 8.11
CA ASP A 272 20.91 1.23 9.14
C ASP A 272 21.42 0.57 10.45
N ALA A 273 20.77 -0.50 10.88
CA ALA A 273 21.14 -1.22 12.10
C ALA A 273 22.54 -1.85 11.98
N LEU A 274 22.87 -2.47 10.84
CA LEU A 274 24.19 -3.04 10.59
C LEU A 274 25.27 -1.97 10.50
N ARG A 275 24.99 -0.82 9.86
CA ARG A 275 25.92 0.32 9.80
C ARG A 275 26.32 0.79 11.18
N LEU A 276 25.36 0.97 12.09
CA LEU A 276 25.67 1.35 13.48
C LEU A 276 26.31 0.21 14.28
N LEU A 277 25.84 -1.03 14.10
CA LEU A 277 26.37 -2.20 14.81
C LEU A 277 27.82 -2.51 14.44
N GLU A 278 28.23 -2.28 13.20
CA GLU A 278 29.59 -2.52 12.73
C GLU A 278 30.48 -1.28 12.86
N SER A 279 29.90 -0.13 13.23
CA SER A 279 30.62 1.13 13.39
C SER A 279 31.59 1.14 14.58
N PRO A 280 32.61 2.01 14.54
CA PRO A 280 33.51 2.25 15.67
C PRO A 280 32.91 3.19 16.73
N LEU A 281 31.61 3.49 16.68
CA LEU A 281 30.94 4.36 17.67
C LEU A 281 30.87 3.66 19.04
N SER A 282 30.94 4.44 20.12
CA SER A 282 30.76 3.89 21.46
C SER A 282 29.29 3.58 21.74
N ASP A 283 29.05 2.71 22.73
CA ASP A 283 27.68 2.42 23.18
C ASP A 283 26.99 3.68 23.73
N ASP A 284 27.73 4.58 24.39
CA ASP A 284 27.21 5.86 24.86
C ASP A 284 26.74 6.76 23.71
N THR A 285 27.49 6.81 22.61
CA THR A 285 27.10 7.53 21.39
C THR A 285 25.81 6.95 20.79
N ILE A 286 25.71 5.62 20.69
CA ILE A 286 24.51 4.95 20.17
C ILE A 286 23.30 5.19 21.10
N ALA A 287 23.50 5.15 22.42
CA ALA A 287 22.45 5.43 23.40
C ALA A 287 21.95 6.89 23.31
N ALA A 288 22.87 7.85 23.19
CA ALA A 288 22.53 9.26 23.02
C ALA A 288 21.75 9.52 21.73
N LEU A 289 22.15 8.88 20.63
CA LEU A 289 21.45 8.94 19.34
C LEU A 289 20.01 8.43 19.46
N TRP A 290 19.82 7.24 20.05
CA TRP A 290 18.51 6.64 20.24
C TRP A 290 17.60 7.50 21.13
N ARG A 291 18.12 7.98 22.26
CA ARG A 291 17.37 8.85 23.18
C ARG A 291 16.97 10.16 22.50
N GLY A 292 17.88 10.75 21.72
CA GLY A 292 17.62 11.97 20.97
C GLY A 292 16.50 11.80 19.94
N ALA A 293 16.58 10.75 19.12
CA ALA A 293 15.64 10.47 18.03
C ALA A 293 14.24 10.06 18.53
N THR A 294 14.16 9.34 19.66
CA THR A 294 12.88 8.97 20.32
C THR A 294 12.31 10.07 21.23
N GLY A 295 13.00 11.20 21.39
CA GLY A 295 12.58 12.27 22.30
C GLY A 295 12.61 11.88 23.78
N GLY A 296 13.33 10.81 24.13
CA GLY A 296 13.36 10.23 25.47
C GLY A 296 12.13 9.38 25.82
N GLY A 297 11.20 9.15 24.88
CA GLY A 297 10.01 8.34 25.13
C GLY A 297 10.30 6.85 25.39
N HIS A 298 11.45 6.35 24.93
CA HIS A 298 11.86 4.97 25.16
C HIS A 298 13.38 4.81 25.24
N ASP A 299 13.96 5.03 26.43
CA ASP A 299 15.38 4.73 26.67
C ASP A 299 15.64 3.22 26.55
N ILE A 300 16.69 2.82 25.85
CA ILE A 300 17.12 1.41 25.73
C ILE A 300 17.36 0.80 27.13
N ALA A 301 17.76 1.62 28.10
CA ALA A 301 17.91 1.20 29.49
C ALA A 301 16.60 0.63 30.09
N TYR A 302 15.43 1.12 29.68
CA TYR A 302 14.14 0.58 30.11
C TYR A 302 13.88 -0.84 29.56
N LEU A 303 14.46 -1.16 28.39
CA LEU A 303 14.43 -2.50 27.82
C LEU A 303 15.39 -3.47 28.53
N ARG A 304 16.25 -2.96 29.43
CA ARG A 304 17.33 -3.72 30.09
C ARG A 304 18.31 -4.35 29.10
N LEU A 305 18.48 -3.73 27.94
CA LEU A 305 19.41 -4.13 26.90
C LEU A 305 20.56 -3.14 26.79
N GLY A 306 21.71 -3.61 26.31
CA GLY A 306 22.76 -2.70 25.84
C GLY A 306 22.40 -2.08 24.47
N PRO A 307 22.95 -0.91 24.11
CA PRO A 307 22.67 -0.28 22.81
C PRO A 307 22.97 -1.19 21.61
N ARG A 308 24.10 -1.90 21.62
CA ARG A 308 24.45 -2.88 20.58
C ARG A 308 23.61 -4.14 20.63
N GLU A 309 23.13 -4.53 21.80
CA GLU A 309 22.21 -5.66 21.94
C GLU A 309 20.86 -5.33 21.29
N TRP A 310 20.35 -4.12 21.51
CA TRP A 310 19.14 -3.64 20.86
C TRP A 310 19.28 -3.55 19.33
N LEU A 311 20.40 -3.05 18.81
CA LEU A 311 20.66 -3.06 17.36
C LEU A 311 20.68 -4.48 16.76
N ARG A 312 21.18 -5.48 17.50
CA ARG A 312 21.09 -6.89 17.07
C ARG A 312 19.65 -7.38 17.04
N THR A 313 18.84 -7.04 18.05
CA THR A 313 17.40 -7.35 18.07
C THR A 313 16.67 -6.77 16.85
N ILE A 314 16.98 -5.51 16.49
CA ILE A 314 16.44 -4.87 15.28
C ILE A 314 16.86 -5.66 14.03
N ALA A 315 18.16 -5.95 13.90
CA ALA A 315 18.69 -6.66 12.74
C ALA A 315 18.08 -8.07 12.59
N ASP A 316 17.92 -8.82 13.68
CA ASP A 316 17.34 -10.16 13.67
C ASP A 316 15.84 -10.13 13.29
N ALA A 317 15.08 -9.15 13.79
CA ALA A 317 13.69 -8.96 13.39
C ALA A 317 13.56 -8.64 11.89
N CYS A 318 14.43 -7.78 11.35
CA CYS A 318 14.43 -7.45 9.94
C CYS A 318 14.80 -8.66 9.06
N ARG A 319 15.78 -9.47 9.48
CA ARG A 319 16.14 -10.72 8.79
C ARG A 319 14.98 -11.71 8.78
N ALA A 320 14.28 -11.87 9.90
CA ALA A 320 13.11 -12.74 9.99
C ALA A 320 12.01 -12.28 9.02
N ARG A 321 11.70 -10.98 9.00
CA ARG A 321 10.73 -10.38 8.07
C ARG A 321 11.14 -10.53 6.61
N LEU A 322 12.42 -10.35 6.28
CA LEU A 322 12.93 -10.52 4.92
C LEU A 322 12.88 -11.98 4.45
N ALA A 323 13.14 -12.94 5.34
CA ALA A 323 13.00 -14.36 5.02
C ALA A 323 11.55 -14.73 4.65
N GLU A 324 10.57 -14.04 5.23
CA GLU A 324 9.14 -14.21 4.90
C GLU A 324 8.74 -13.45 3.63
N ALA A 325 9.09 -12.16 3.54
CA ALA A 325 8.61 -11.26 2.48
C ALA A 325 9.35 -11.41 1.15
N ALA A 326 10.66 -11.68 1.23
CA ALA A 326 11.58 -11.66 0.10
C ALA A 326 12.66 -12.75 0.28
N PRO A 327 12.29 -14.05 0.22
CA PRO A 327 13.21 -15.16 0.52
C PRO A 327 14.44 -15.23 -0.40
N ASP A 328 14.34 -14.68 -1.62
CA ASP A 328 15.44 -14.63 -2.58
C ASP A 328 16.37 -13.42 -2.36
N HIS A 329 15.98 -12.47 -1.50
CA HIS A 329 16.82 -11.31 -1.18
C HIS A 329 18.15 -11.78 -0.55
N ARG A 330 19.23 -11.10 -0.91
CA ARG A 330 20.55 -11.30 -0.32
C ARG A 330 20.97 -9.99 0.31
N HIS A 331 21.10 -10.01 1.63
CA HIS A 331 21.47 -8.82 2.38
C HIS A 331 22.83 -8.32 1.92
N THR A 332 22.86 -7.08 1.45
CA THR A 332 24.08 -6.35 1.17
C THR A 332 23.95 -4.99 1.86
N VAL A 333 25.05 -4.51 2.44
CA VAL A 333 25.13 -3.15 2.96
C VAL A 333 25.81 -2.32 1.87
N PRO A 334 25.08 -1.45 1.14
CA PRO A 334 25.70 -0.59 0.15
C PRO A 334 26.77 0.29 0.81
N PRO A 335 27.78 0.77 0.08
CA PRO A 335 28.69 1.78 0.62
C PRO A 335 27.91 3.06 1.00
N ALA A 336 28.38 3.79 2.00
CA ALA A 336 27.79 5.07 2.36
C ALA A 336 28.08 6.11 1.25
N ASP A 337 27.07 6.93 0.92
CA ASP A 337 27.29 8.11 0.08
C ASP A 337 27.93 9.20 0.92
N THR A 338 29.15 9.58 0.55
CA THR A 338 29.95 10.54 1.31
C THR A 338 29.99 11.93 0.67
N ALA A 339 29.32 12.12 -0.48
CA ALA A 339 29.37 13.35 -1.25
C ALA A 339 28.85 14.58 -0.47
N GLN A 340 27.81 14.40 0.34
CA GLN A 340 27.21 15.49 1.14
C GLN A 340 27.69 15.55 2.58
N ARG A 341 28.78 14.84 2.95
CA ARG A 341 29.26 14.83 4.34
C ARG A 341 29.43 16.24 4.90
N ASP A 342 30.14 17.11 4.16
CA ASP A 342 30.45 18.46 4.65
C ASP A 342 29.20 19.34 4.74
N ALA A 343 28.27 19.20 3.80
CA ALA A 343 27.00 19.92 3.83
C ALA A 343 26.14 19.48 5.03
N VAL A 344 26.01 18.18 5.28
CA VAL A 344 25.29 17.65 6.45
C VAL A 344 25.97 18.07 7.75
N LEU A 345 27.30 18.00 7.85
CA LEU A 345 28.04 18.49 9.03
C LEU A 345 27.81 19.98 9.28
N SER A 346 27.66 20.79 8.22
CA SER A 346 27.31 22.20 8.36
C SER A 346 25.93 22.36 9.00
N GLU A 347 24.93 21.62 8.56
CA GLU A 347 23.58 21.69 9.14
C GLU A 347 23.54 21.15 10.59
N VAL A 348 24.32 20.13 10.92
CA VAL A 348 24.46 19.64 12.31
C VAL A 348 25.01 20.73 13.23
N ARG A 349 26.04 21.47 12.79
CA ARG A 349 26.62 22.58 13.55
C ARG A 349 25.63 23.75 13.69
N ASP A 350 24.91 24.07 12.61
CA ASP A 350 23.88 25.10 12.59
C ASP A 350 22.68 24.77 13.50
N ALA A 351 22.38 23.48 13.69
CA ALA A 351 21.33 23.00 14.58
C ALA A 351 21.68 23.17 16.08
N ALA A 352 22.96 23.22 16.45
CA ALA A 352 23.37 23.45 17.84
C ALA A 352 22.84 24.78 18.40
N ALA A 353 22.81 25.83 17.56
CA ALA A 353 22.22 27.12 17.93
C ALA A 353 20.69 27.02 18.16
N LEU A 354 20.00 26.22 17.35
CA LEU A 354 18.53 26.04 17.46
C LEU A 354 18.13 25.23 18.69
N LEU A 355 18.99 24.30 19.12
CA LEU A 355 18.73 23.39 20.22
C LEU A 355 19.38 23.84 21.55
N THR A 356 19.82 25.10 21.61
CA THR A 356 20.42 25.66 22.83
C THR A 356 19.42 25.63 23.99
N GLY A 357 19.83 25.06 25.12
CA GLY A 357 18.99 24.94 26.32
C GLY A 357 18.01 23.76 26.30
N VAL A 358 17.99 22.96 25.23
CA VAL A 358 17.18 21.74 25.16
C VAL A 358 17.91 20.58 25.85
N PRO A 359 17.31 19.92 26.86
CA PRO A 359 17.94 18.79 27.55
C PRO A 359 18.32 17.66 26.59
N ASP A 360 19.52 17.11 26.80
CA ASP A 360 20.13 16.01 26.04
C ASP A 360 20.39 16.28 24.54
N ALA A 361 20.02 17.46 24.03
CA ALA A 361 20.19 17.79 22.61
C ALA A 361 21.67 17.91 22.22
N THR A 362 22.53 18.43 23.10
CA THR A 362 23.98 18.51 22.85
C THR A 362 24.60 17.13 22.65
N ALA A 363 24.24 16.16 23.49
CA ALA A 363 24.75 14.79 23.38
C ALA A 363 24.22 14.09 22.12
N ALA A 364 22.93 14.29 21.81
CA ALA A 364 22.33 13.77 20.58
C ALA A 364 22.96 14.37 19.32
N LEU A 365 23.18 15.68 19.27
CA LEU A 365 23.85 16.35 18.14
C LEU A 365 25.29 15.88 17.97
N ALA A 366 26.05 15.74 19.05
CA ALA A 366 27.41 15.18 18.99
C ALA A 366 27.40 13.74 18.47
N ALA A 367 26.40 12.95 18.85
CA ALA A 367 26.25 11.59 18.32
C ALA A 367 25.89 11.59 16.82
N VAL A 368 25.01 12.48 16.38
CA VAL A 368 24.71 12.68 14.96
C VAL A 368 25.96 13.10 14.18
N GLU A 369 26.76 14.03 14.71
CA GLU A 369 28.02 14.47 14.09
C GLU A 369 29.00 13.29 13.89
N GLU A 370 29.12 12.40 14.87
CA GLU A 370 29.94 11.19 14.77
C GLU A 370 29.40 10.20 13.71
N VAL A 371 28.07 10.04 13.61
CA VAL A 371 27.43 9.21 12.57
C VAL A 371 27.75 9.76 11.18
N VAL A 372 27.54 11.05 10.95
CA VAL A 372 27.81 11.70 9.65
C VAL A 372 29.30 11.59 9.28
N SER A 373 30.18 11.75 10.27
CA SER A 373 31.63 11.74 10.05
C SER A 373 32.18 10.34 9.78
N ARG A 374 31.68 9.32 10.49
CA ARG A 374 32.36 8.01 10.59
C ARG A 374 31.54 6.83 10.10
N VAL A 375 30.24 7.00 9.91
CA VAL A 375 29.32 5.91 9.53
C VAL A 375 28.68 6.21 8.18
N ASP A 376 27.80 7.21 8.14
CA ASP A 376 26.98 7.51 6.99
C ASP A 376 26.32 8.89 7.09
N PRO A 377 26.60 9.81 6.15
CA PRO A 377 25.92 11.08 6.05
C PRO A 377 24.41 10.99 5.83
N ASP A 378 23.91 10.01 5.07
CA ASP A 378 22.46 9.82 4.81
C ASP A 378 21.72 9.50 6.11
N LEU A 379 22.14 8.42 6.80
CA LEU A 379 21.58 8.06 8.11
C LEU A 379 21.72 9.18 9.14
N GLY A 380 22.87 9.84 9.20
CA GLY A 380 23.09 10.96 10.11
C GLY A 380 22.15 12.14 9.83
N TYR A 381 21.89 12.44 8.55
CA TYR A 381 20.97 13.49 8.15
C TYR A 381 19.51 13.16 8.50
N ARG A 382 19.04 11.93 8.25
CA ARG A 382 17.69 11.50 8.67
C ARG A 382 17.49 11.63 10.18
N LEU A 383 18.50 11.22 10.96
CA LEU A 383 18.46 11.33 12.42
C LEU A 383 18.53 12.80 12.90
N LEU A 384 19.18 13.69 12.17
CA LEU A 384 19.11 15.14 12.40
C LEU A 384 17.69 15.66 12.19
N LEU A 385 17.07 15.36 11.05
CA LEU A 385 15.69 15.78 10.76
C LEU A 385 14.72 15.27 11.82
N ARG A 386 14.86 13.99 12.21
CA ARG A 386 14.09 13.40 13.31
C ARG A 386 14.29 14.13 14.62
N LEU A 387 15.53 14.46 14.99
CA LEU A 387 15.81 15.21 16.20
C LEU A 387 15.14 16.60 16.17
N LEU A 388 15.22 17.32 15.06
CA LEU A 388 14.58 18.63 14.89
C LEU A 388 13.06 18.52 14.99
N GLY A 389 12.45 17.53 14.33
CA GLY A 389 11.01 17.25 14.36
C GLY A 389 10.50 16.89 15.74
N THR A 390 11.20 15.98 16.44
CA THR A 390 10.89 15.60 17.83
C THR A 390 10.94 16.79 18.79
N ARG A 391 11.80 17.78 18.52
CA ARG A 391 11.92 19.01 19.32
C ARG A 391 11.07 20.16 18.79
N ARG A 392 10.29 19.93 17.71
CA ARG A 392 9.42 20.92 17.06
C ARG A 392 10.15 22.23 16.76
N VAL A 393 11.38 22.11 16.26
CA VAL A 393 12.20 23.26 15.91
C VAL A 393 11.63 23.93 14.66
N HIS A 394 11.56 25.26 14.65
CA HIS A 394 11.15 25.99 13.46
C HIS A 394 12.36 26.46 12.66
N LEU A 395 12.27 26.34 11.33
CA LEU A 395 13.28 26.73 10.36
C LEU A 395 12.87 28.02 9.64
N THR A 396 13.87 28.83 9.30
CA THR A 396 13.70 29.94 8.35
C THR A 396 13.53 29.40 6.93
N GLU A 397 12.98 30.20 6.02
CA GLU A 397 12.82 29.81 4.61
C GLU A 397 14.14 29.42 3.95
N GLU A 398 15.22 30.14 4.26
CA GLU A 398 16.55 29.82 3.75
C GLU A 398 17.02 28.44 4.23
N ARG A 399 16.86 28.12 5.52
CA ARG A 399 17.24 26.81 6.08
C ARG A 399 16.38 25.69 5.49
N TYR A 400 15.07 25.93 5.40
CA TYR A 400 14.13 25.02 4.77
C TYR A 400 14.57 24.67 3.33
N ALA A 401 14.94 25.66 2.51
CA ALA A 401 15.41 25.43 1.15
C ALA A 401 16.71 24.60 1.07
N ARG A 402 17.64 24.77 2.03
CA ARG A 402 18.85 23.94 2.11
C ARG A 402 18.54 22.49 2.45
N HIS A 403 17.62 22.27 3.38
CA HIS A 403 17.14 20.93 3.72
C HIS A 403 16.43 20.25 2.54
N LEU A 404 15.63 20.98 1.77
CA LEU A 404 15.04 20.48 0.52
C LEU A 404 16.11 20.02 -0.48
N SER A 405 17.16 20.82 -0.67
CA SER A 405 18.25 20.46 -1.59
C SER A 405 19.01 19.21 -1.15
N LEU A 406 19.21 19.01 0.16
CA LEU A 406 19.80 17.78 0.70
C LEU A 406 18.89 16.57 0.49
N CYS A 407 17.59 16.72 0.71
CA CYS A 407 16.61 15.65 0.45
C CYS A 407 16.56 15.26 -1.02
N GLU A 408 16.57 16.23 -1.94
CA GLU A 408 16.66 15.98 -3.38
C GLU A 408 17.94 15.21 -3.72
N HIS A 409 19.07 15.60 -3.13
CA HIS A 409 20.34 14.91 -3.37
C HIS A 409 20.33 13.45 -2.91
N PHE A 410 19.79 13.17 -1.71
CA PHE A 410 19.64 11.81 -1.21
C PHE A 410 18.48 11.05 -1.86
N GLY A 411 17.69 11.69 -2.73
CA GLY A 411 16.58 11.08 -3.45
C GLY A 411 15.37 10.77 -2.56
N TYR A 412 15.13 11.56 -1.51
CA TYR A 412 14.00 11.35 -0.61
C TYR A 412 12.67 11.65 -1.31
N GLY A 413 11.64 10.84 -1.02
CA GLY A 413 10.28 11.05 -1.49
C GLY A 413 9.67 12.38 -0.99
N ALA A 414 8.68 12.90 -1.74
CA ALA A 414 8.02 14.17 -1.41
C ALA A 414 7.34 14.15 -0.04
N GLU A 415 6.75 13.03 0.36
CA GLU A 415 6.10 12.92 1.66
C GLU A 415 7.08 12.86 2.83
N HIS A 416 8.24 12.21 2.66
CA HIS A 416 9.33 12.27 3.64
C HIS A 416 9.74 13.72 3.91
N VAL A 417 9.79 14.53 2.85
CA VAL A 417 10.06 15.96 2.94
C VAL A 417 8.94 16.71 3.66
N SER A 418 7.67 16.39 3.36
CA SER A 418 6.51 16.97 4.05
C SER A 418 6.48 16.64 5.54
N GLU A 419 6.62 15.38 5.92
CA GLU A 419 6.60 14.96 7.32
C GLU A 419 7.85 15.41 8.09
N GLY A 420 9.02 15.31 7.47
CA GLY A 420 10.30 15.61 8.11
C GLY A 420 10.68 17.09 8.17
N ILE A 421 10.26 17.89 7.18
CA ILE A 421 10.72 19.28 7.00
C ILE A 421 9.55 20.28 6.94
N GLU A 422 8.40 19.97 6.34
CA GLU A 422 7.28 20.94 6.31
C GLU A 422 6.72 21.20 7.71
N LEU A 423 6.75 20.22 8.61
CA LEU A 423 6.44 20.43 10.04
C LEU A 423 7.39 21.42 10.74
N LEU A 424 8.56 21.67 10.16
CA LEU A 424 9.55 22.63 10.66
C LEU A 424 9.36 24.02 10.06
N ARG A 425 8.48 24.20 9.06
CA ARG A 425 8.26 25.49 8.38
C ARG A 425 7.42 26.43 9.26
N HIS A 426 7.77 27.72 9.32
CA HIS A 426 6.89 28.75 9.88
C HIS A 426 5.67 29.00 8.99
N HIS A 427 4.50 29.26 9.60
CA HIS A 427 3.40 30.00 8.96
C HIS A 427 3.68 31.49 8.91
#